data_AF-A0A2D8BBY8-F1
#
_entry.id   AF-A0A2D8BBY8-F1
#
_cell.length_a   1.000
_cell.length_b   1.000
_cell.length_c   1.000
_cell.angle_alpha   90.00
_cell.angle_beta   90.00
_cell.angle_gamma   90.00
#
_symmetry.space_group_name_H-M   'P 1'
#
loop_
_entity.id
_entity.type
_entity.pdbx_description
1 polymer ?
#
loop_
_entity_poly.entity_id
_entity_poly.type
_entity_poly.pdbx_seq_one_letter_code
_entity_poly.pdbx_strand_id
1 'polypeptide(L)'
;MAALDGQFVRLVQANPQLRPRVGNPDELRSNKLDATLDLLKHRVQEPEAGVAESRTGAVITALNEEAVVCAALANKGGLNLVVTYEAFAPKMLGALRQELIFSRHLREAGRPPGWLGVPVVLTSHTWENAKNEQSHQDPTLAEALLGEMADGARVCFPPDGNSAMAALTHSIQALGTITALVVPKREVPNRLTPAQARLLADEGLLLLHGDPDTAAVLLAATGSYQLGEVLRAHRRLREAGIAAAVIYIGEPGRLRAGRDARECAYVLSDALVLRHFPAGTPRVFVTHTRPEPYLGALRRIDTGPATTRALGFVNQGGTLDVPGLLFANGCTWAHTVAAALAVLGRPLNDGLRADEQAALAGRGDPTVITYPA
;
A
#
# COMPACT_ATOMS: atom_id res chain seq x y z
N MET A 1 8.02 -7.64 5.29
CA MET A 1 9.24 -6.86 5.60
C MET A 1 10.57 -7.57 5.30
N ALA A 2 10.87 -8.78 5.81
CA ALA A 2 12.19 -9.41 5.64
C ALA A 2 12.70 -9.53 4.18
N ALA A 3 11.81 -9.79 3.21
CA ALA A 3 12.18 -9.82 1.80
C ALA A 3 12.64 -8.43 1.27
N LEU A 4 11.97 -7.36 1.71
CA LEU A 4 12.32 -5.97 1.39
C LEU A 4 13.69 -5.62 1.99
N ASP A 5 13.92 -5.99 3.25
CA ASP A 5 15.21 -5.80 3.95
C ASP A 5 16.37 -6.45 3.19
N GLY A 6 16.24 -7.74 2.87
CA GLY A 6 17.24 -8.46 2.07
C GLY A 6 17.46 -7.85 0.68
N GLN A 7 16.40 -7.34 0.03
CA GLN A 7 16.54 -6.65 -1.25
C GLN A 7 17.30 -5.33 -1.12
N PHE A 8 17.03 -4.53 -0.10
CA PHE A 8 17.75 -3.28 0.14
C PHE A 8 19.23 -3.54 0.40
N VAL A 9 19.56 -4.54 1.23
CA VAL A 9 20.94 -4.98 1.47
C VAL A 9 21.65 -5.36 0.17
N ARG A 10 21.01 -6.18 -0.68
CA ARG A 10 21.57 -6.56 -2.00
C ARG A 10 21.83 -5.35 -2.89
N LEU A 11 20.91 -4.38 -2.90
CA LEU A 11 21.07 -3.15 -3.68
C LEU A 11 22.25 -2.30 -3.19
N VAL A 12 22.41 -2.17 -1.86
CA VAL A 12 23.56 -1.46 -1.28
C VAL A 12 24.88 -2.16 -1.63
N GLN A 13 24.96 -3.48 -1.42
CA GLN A 13 26.17 -4.26 -1.68
C GLN A 13 26.57 -4.28 -3.16
N ALA A 14 25.58 -4.34 -4.07
CA ALA A 14 25.82 -4.30 -5.50
C ALA A 14 26.26 -2.92 -6.02
N ASN A 15 26.11 -1.87 -5.22
CA ASN A 15 26.42 -0.49 -5.61
C ASN A 15 27.30 0.23 -4.57
N PRO A 16 28.53 -0.25 -4.33
CA PRO A 16 29.42 0.29 -3.29
C PRO A 16 29.80 1.77 -3.52
N GLN A 17 29.68 2.26 -4.75
CA GLN A 17 29.91 3.66 -5.11
C GLN A 17 28.81 4.61 -4.63
N LEU A 18 27.62 4.10 -4.30
CA LEU A 18 26.49 4.91 -3.85
C LEU A 18 26.46 4.94 -2.32
N ARG A 19 26.48 6.13 -1.73
CA ARG A 19 26.43 6.29 -0.27
C ARG A 19 25.04 5.87 0.26
N PRO A 20 24.93 4.83 1.10
CA PRO A 20 23.66 4.45 1.70
C PRO A 20 23.28 5.43 2.83
N ARG A 21 21.98 5.69 2.98
CA ARG A 21 21.41 6.44 4.09
C ARG A 21 20.02 5.91 4.42
N VAL A 22 19.82 5.54 5.68
CA VAL A 22 18.51 5.09 6.17
C VAL A 22 18.00 6.06 7.22
N GLY A 23 16.81 6.62 7.02
CA GLY A 23 16.11 7.43 8.02
C GLY A 23 15.18 6.55 8.85
N ASN A 24 15.32 6.58 10.18
CA ASN A 24 14.53 5.75 11.07
C ASN A 24 14.22 6.40 12.42
N PRO A 25 12.94 6.52 12.82
CA PRO A 25 12.58 7.09 14.11
C PRO A 25 12.64 6.06 15.27
N ASP A 26 13.74 5.30 15.36
CA ASP A 26 14.00 4.25 16.37
C ASP A 26 13.07 3.01 16.25
N GLU A 27 12.98 2.46 15.04
CA GLU A 27 12.01 1.41 14.71
C GLU A 27 12.55 0.31 13.76
N LEU A 28 13.86 0.26 13.47
CA LEU A 28 14.36 -0.66 12.43
C LEU A 28 14.10 -2.13 12.76
N ARG A 29 14.50 -2.59 13.96
CA ARG A 29 14.29 -3.99 14.39
C ARG A 29 12.82 -4.31 14.61
N SER A 30 12.04 -3.37 15.18
CA SER A 30 10.59 -3.58 15.36
C SER A 30 9.87 -3.76 14.02
N ASN A 31 10.40 -3.14 12.96
CA ASN A 31 9.93 -3.23 11.57
C ASN A 31 10.65 -4.32 10.74
N LYS A 32 11.42 -5.22 11.36
CA LYS A 32 12.06 -6.39 10.71
C LYS A 32 13.09 -6.01 9.62
N LEU A 33 13.86 -4.94 9.85
CA LEU A 33 15.00 -4.52 9.02
C LEU A 33 16.33 -4.85 9.71
N ASP A 34 16.43 -6.08 10.22
CA ASP A 34 17.59 -6.54 10.97
C ASP A 34 18.87 -6.56 10.12
N ALA A 35 18.80 -7.05 8.88
CA ALA A 35 19.97 -7.16 8.02
C ALA A 35 20.48 -5.79 7.57
N THR A 36 19.57 -4.85 7.27
CA THR A 36 19.93 -3.45 7.00
C THR A 36 20.63 -2.83 8.20
N LEU A 37 20.10 -3.03 9.42
CA LEU A 37 20.71 -2.47 10.62
C LEU A 37 22.10 -3.07 10.88
N ASP A 38 22.23 -4.40 10.80
CA ASP A 38 23.49 -5.09 11.06
C ASP A 38 24.58 -4.67 10.06
N LEU A 39 24.21 -4.46 8.79
CA LEU A 39 25.13 -3.99 7.75
C LEU A 39 25.52 -2.52 7.92
N LEU A 40 24.52 -1.64 8.10
CA LEU A 40 24.70 -0.20 7.98
C LEU A 40 24.98 0.51 9.30
N LYS A 41 24.54 -0.08 10.42
CA LYS A 41 24.69 0.40 11.79
C LYS A 41 24.04 1.76 12.06
N HIS A 42 23.54 1.94 13.29
CA HIS A 42 23.16 3.25 13.80
C HIS A 42 24.37 4.17 13.81
N ARG A 43 24.16 5.41 13.37
CA ARG A 43 25.15 6.46 13.48
C ARG A 43 25.06 7.11 14.84
N VAL A 44 26.07 6.88 15.68
CA VAL A 44 26.14 7.41 17.05
C VAL A 44 27.51 8.01 17.34
N GLN A 45 27.62 8.88 18.34
CA GLN A 45 28.91 9.47 18.72
C GLN A 45 29.77 8.50 19.55
N GLU A 46 29.12 7.71 20.41
CA GLU A 46 29.76 6.79 21.34
C GLU A 46 29.15 5.39 21.14
N PRO A 47 29.72 4.57 20.24
CA PRO A 47 29.15 3.26 19.94
C PRO A 47 29.36 2.26 21.09
N GLU A 48 28.30 1.55 21.44
CA GLU A 48 28.32 0.50 22.45
C GLU A 48 28.84 -0.83 21.86
N ALA A 49 29.63 -1.56 22.66
CA ALA A 49 30.19 -2.84 22.23
C ALA A 49 29.08 -3.90 22.12
N GLY A 50 29.02 -4.60 20.98
CA GLY A 50 28.00 -5.64 20.74
C GLY A 50 26.66 -5.11 20.23
N VAL A 51 26.49 -3.79 20.10
CA VAL A 51 25.33 -3.15 19.48
C VAL A 51 25.65 -2.79 18.03
N ALA A 52 24.64 -2.76 17.16
CA ALA A 52 24.78 -2.40 15.75
C ALA A 52 24.99 -0.88 15.57
N GLU A 53 26.11 -0.37 16.07
CA GLU A 53 26.44 1.05 16.17
C GLU A 53 27.81 1.39 15.57
N SER A 54 27.94 2.61 15.04
CA SER A 54 29.20 3.13 14.51
C SER A 54 29.18 4.65 14.40
N ARG A 55 30.33 5.31 14.60
CA ARG A 55 30.52 6.75 14.30
C ARG A 55 30.27 7.11 12.84
N THR A 56 30.43 6.13 11.95
CA THR A 56 30.25 6.26 10.50
C THR A 56 29.03 5.49 9.98
N GLY A 57 28.11 5.09 10.87
CA GLY A 57 26.89 4.39 10.50
C GLY A 57 26.06 5.11 9.42
N ALA A 58 25.33 4.34 8.63
CA ALA A 58 24.46 4.84 7.58
C ALA A 58 22.99 4.96 8.02
N VAL A 59 22.60 4.34 9.13
CA VAL A 59 21.27 4.51 9.75
C VAL A 59 21.28 5.77 10.62
N ILE A 60 20.48 6.76 10.25
CA ILE A 60 20.26 7.99 11.03
C ILE A 60 19.00 7.78 11.86
N THR A 61 19.20 7.86 13.18
CA THR A 61 18.14 7.64 14.15
C THR A 61 17.92 8.89 14.99
N ALA A 62 16.67 9.32 15.05
CA ALA A 62 16.17 10.34 15.95
C ALA A 62 14.68 10.07 16.13
N LEU A 63 14.14 10.19 17.35
CA LEU A 63 12.70 10.00 17.61
C LEU A 63 11.89 11.22 17.10
N ASN A 64 12.03 11.50 15.81
CA ASN A 64 11.47 12.61 15.08
C ASN A 64 11.47 12.24 13.59
N GLU A 65 10.28 12.03 13.05
CA GLU A 65 10.05 11.58 11.69
C GLU A 65 10.53 12.60 10.65
N GLU A 66 10.35 13.91 10.92
CA GLU A 66 10.79 15.00 10.04
C GLU A 66 12.33 15.05 9.95
N ALA A 67 13.05 14.88 11.06
CA ALA A 67 14.50 14.90 11.07
C ALA A 67 15.09 13.73 10.28
N VAL A 68 14.55 12.53 10.45
CA VAL A 68 15.08 11.33 9.79
C VAL A 68 14.77 11.29 8.29
N VAL A 69 13.60 11.79 7.86
CA VAL A 69 13.30 11.92 6.43
C VAL A 69 14.19 12.98 5.79
N CYS A 70 14.40 14.13 6.44
CA CYS A 70 15.31 15.17 5.94
C CYS A 70 16.74 14.65 5.79
N ALA A 71 17.22 13.82 6.71
CA ALA A 71 18.54 13.19 6.61
C ALA A 71 18.67 12.28 5.37
N ALA A 72 17.61 11.54 5.02
CA ALA A 72 17.57 10.72 3.81
C ALA A 72 17.46 11.59 2.54
N LEU A 73 16.57 12.57 2.52
CA LEU A 73 16.39 13.48 1.38
C LEU A 73 17.65 14.32 1.08
N ALA A 74 18.39 14.70 2.11
CA ALA A 74 19.66 15.42 1.97
C ALA A 74 20.78 14.55 1.36
N ASN A 75 20.66 13.22 1.40
CA ASN A 75 21.60 12.29 0.76
C ASN A 75 21.31 12.16 -0.75
N LYS A 76 21.31 13.31 -1.44
CA LYS A 76 21.14 13.40 -2.90
C LYS A 76 22.21 12.56 -3.61
N GLY A 77 21.78 11.77 -4.59
CA GLY A 77 22.66 10.91 -5.38
C GLY A 77 23.12 9.62 -4.68
N GLY A 78 22.73 9.39 -3.43
CA GLY A 78 22.97 8.12 -2.73
C GLY A 78 21.78 7.15 -2.78
N LEU A 79 21.94 6.00 -2.15
CA LEU A 79 20.86 5.02 -1.93
C LEU A 79 20.14 5.35 -0.63
N ASN A 80 18.84 5.65 -0.72
CA ASN A 80 18.05 6.11 0.40
C ASN A 80 16.95 5.12 0.77
N LEU A 81 16.62 5.05 2.05
CA LEU A 81 15.45 4.35 2.57
C LEU A 81 14.93 5.11 3.80
N VAL A 82 13.63 5.34 3.88
CA VAL A 82 13.00 5.84 5.11
C VAL A 82 12.03 4.78 5.59
N VAL A 83 12.02 4.49 6.89
CA VAL A 83 11.13 3.48 7.46
C VAL A 83 10.48 4.03 8.71
N THR A 84 9.16 3.93 8.78
CA THR A 84 8.37 4.44 9.91
C THR A 84 7.09 3.62 10.11
N TYR A 85 6.50 3.74 11.29
CA TYR A 85 5.10 3.41 11.52
C TYR A 85 4.19 4.31 10.67
N GLU A 86 3.21 3.70 10.01
CA GLU A 86 2.30 4.41 9.10
C GLU A 86 1.62 5.63 9.77
N ALA A 87 1.13 5.46 11.00
CA ALA A 87 0.35 6.48 11.69
C ALA A 87 1.14 7.76 12.02
N PHE A 88 2.46 7.69 12.11
CA PHE A 88 3.30 8.86 12.39
C PHE A 88 3.92 9.48 11.16
N ALA A 89 3.82 8.78 10.03
CA ALA A 89 4.33 9.23 8.75
C ALA A 89 3.79 10.61 8.29
N PRO A 90 2.57 11.06 8.63
CA PRO A 90 2.10 12.41 8.30
C PRO A 90 3.03 13.55 8.76
N LYS A 91 3.82 13.35 9.82
CA LYS A 91 4.81 14.33 10.29
C LYS A 91 5.90 14.64 9.26
N MET A 92 6.11 13.75 8.28
CA MET A 92 7.08 13.93 7.20
C MET A 92 6.53 14.72 6.00
N LEU A 93 5.20 14.92 5.93
CA LEU A 93 4.53 15.39 4.72
C LEU A 93 5.10 16.72 4.20
N GLY A 94 5.41 17.66 5.09
CA GLY A 94 6.00 18.95 4.70
C GLY A 94 7.33 18.79 3.96
N ALA A 95 8.27 18.02 4.53
CA ALA A 95 9.57 17.75 3.93
C ALA A 95 9.46 17.00 2.58
N LEU A 96 8.59 15.98 2.52
CA LEU A 96 8.34 15.23 1.29
C LEU A 96 7.78 16.14 0.19
N ARG A 97 6.82 17.01 0.51
CA ARG A 97 6.21 17.94 -0.46
C ARG A 97 7.23 18.94 -1.01
N GLN A 98 8.11 19.49 -0.17
CA GLN A 98 9.16 20.40 -0.65
C GLN A 98 10.08 19.72 -1.67
N GLU A 99 10.48 18.48 -1.40
CA GLU A 99 11.29 17.69 -2.33
C GLU A 99 10.55 17.41 -3.65
N LEU A 100 9.27 17.05 -3.59
CA LEU A 100 8.43 16.80 -4.77
C LEU A 100 8.32 18.05 -5.65
N ILE A 101 8.02 19.21 -5.06
CA ILE A 101 7.91 20.49 -5.77
C ILE A 101 9.26 20.88 -6.39
N PHE A 102 10.36 20.76 -5.63
CA PHE A 102 11.68 21.06 -6.15
C PHE A 102 12.04 20.17 -7.35
N SER A 103 11.78 18.88 -7.22
CA SER A 103 11.98 17.88 -8.27
C SER A 103 11.13 18.18 -9.52
N ARG A 104 9.90 18.63 -9.33
CA ARG A 104 9.00 19.05 -10.40
C ARG A 104 9.50 20.29 -11.13
N HIS A 105 9.87 21.34 -10.41
CA HIS A 105 10.41 22.59 -10.98
C HIS A 105 11.68 22.34 -11.80
N LEU A 106 12.54 21.44 -11.37
CA LEU A 106 13.73 21.04 -12.13
C LEU A 106 13.37 20.43 -13.49
N ARG A 107 12.35 19.56 -13.55
CA ARG A 107 11.87 18.99 -14.82
C ARG A 107 11.27 20.07 -15.72
N GLU A 108 10.53 21.02 -15.17
CA GLU A 108 9.92 22.14 -15.90
C GLU A 108 10.98 23.10 -16.45
N ALA A 109 12.07 23.31 -15.72
CA ALA A 109 13.23 24.08 -16.16
C ALA A 109 14.15 23.34 -17.17
N GLY A 110 13.77 22.15 -17.65
CA GLY A 110 14.57 21.35 -18.59
C GLY A 110 15.82 20.72 -17.98
N ARG A 111 15.90 20.63 -16.66
CA ARG A 111 17.04 20.11 -15.89
C ARG A 111 16.59 18.97 -14.98
N PRO A 112 16.14 17.82 -15.53
CA PRO A 112 15.52 16.77 -14.73
C PRO A 112 16.44 16.31 -13.58
N PRO A 113 15.86 15.94 -12.42
CA PRO A 113 16.62 15.42 -11.29
C PRO A 113 17.49 14.22 -11.68
N GLY A 114 18.77 14.26 -11.31
CA GLY A 114 19.72 13.17 -11.54
C GLY A 114 19.90 12.21 -10.36
N TRP A 115 19.10 12.36 -9.29
CA TRP A 115 19.20 11.50 -8.09
C TRP A 115 18.17 10.38 -8.11
N LEU A 116 18.51 9.28 -7.44
CA LEU A 116 17.65 8.10 -7.28
C LEU A 116 16.35 8.43 -6.54
N GLY A 117 15.31 7.63 -6.80
CA GLY A 117 14.05 7.75 -6.09
C GLY A 117 14.20 7.38 -4.61
N VAL A 118 13.33 7.96 -3.77
CA VAL A 118 13.36 7.78 -2.32
C VAL A 118 12.16 6.93 -1.88
N PRO A 119 12.37 5.65 -1.52
CA PRO A 119 11.34 4.83 -0.88
C PRO A 119 11.11 5.26 0.57
N VAL A 120 9.84 5.52 0.90
CA VAL A 120 9.35 5.75 2.26
C VAL A 120 8.45 4.58 2.64
N VAL A 121 8.98 3.66 3.44
CA VAL A 121 8.28 2.44 3.86
C VAL A 121 7.38 2.74 5.06
N LEU A 122 6.08 2.54 4.85
CA LEU A 122 5.02 2.62 5.84
C LEU A 122 4.70 1.20 6.27
N THR A 123 5.20 0.80 7.44
CA THR A 123 4.98 -0.54 7.99
C THR A 123 4.53 -0.42 9.44
N SER A 124 4.35 -1.53 10.16
CA SER A 124 3.53 -1.53 11.38
C SER A 124 2.28 -0.71 11.11
N HIS A 125 1.58 -1.05 10.04
CA HIS A 125 0.61 -0.14 9.43
C HIS A 125 -0.74 -0.24 10.15
N THR A 126 -1.73 0.54 9.72
CA THR A 126 -3.05 0.73 10.33
C THR A 126 -3.69 -0.59 10.80
N TRP A 127 -3.64 -1.63 9.98
CA TRP A 127 -4.25 -2.93 10.30
C TRP A 127 -3.42 -3.85 11.23
N GLU A 128 -2.24 -3.44 11.71
CA GLU A 128 -1.31 -4.33 12.45
C GLU A 128 -1.00 -3.89 13.89
N ASN A 129 -1.52 -2.74 14.33
CA ASN A 129 -1.15 -2.07 15.58
C ASN A 129 -2.09 -2.30 16.76
N ALA A 130 -2.49 -3.54 16.98
CA ALA A 130 -3.32 -3.93 18.13
C ALA A 130 -2.75 -3.42 19.47
N LYS A 131 -1.44 -3.63 19.71
CA LYS A 131 -0.81 -3.30 20.99
C LYS A 131 -0.76 -1.80 21.34
N ASN A 132 -0.96 -0.94 20.35
CA ASN A 132 -0.81 0.51 20.48
C ASN A 132 -2.15 1.27 20.33
N GLU A 133 -3.26 0.54 20.21
CA GLU A 133 -4.62 1.08 20.13
C GLU A 133 -4.81 2.04 18.93
N GLN A 134 -5.85 2.88 18.95
CA GLN A 134 -6.32 3.61 17.78
C GLN A 134 -5.39 4.75 17.36
N SER A 135 -4.60 5.30 18.29
CA SER A 135 -3.58 6.31 18.00
C SER A 135 -2.53 5.89 16.95
N HIS A 136 -2.38 4.59 16.70
CA HIS A 136 -1.44 4.02 15.73
C HIS A 136 -2.15 3.44 14.49
N GLN A 137 -3.41 3.83 14.26
CA GLN A 137 -4.26 3.32 13.20
C GLN A 137 -4.69 4.48 12.30
N ASP A 138 -3.75 4.99 11.52
CA ASP A 138 -3.96 6.15 10.66
C ASP A 138 -3.23 6.01 9.30
N PRO A 139 -3.97 5.82 8.18
CA PRO A 139 -3.40 5.74 6.83
C PRO A 139 -3.17 7.10 6.14
N THR A 140 -3.26 8.23 6.86
CA THR A 140 -3.32 9.59 6.30
C THR A 140 -2.18 9.93 5.33
N LEU A 141 -0.94 9.50 5.56
CA LEU A 141 0.16 9.88 4.65
C LEU A 141 -0.06 9.32 3.24
N ALA A 142 -0.47 8.05 3.12
CA ALA A 142 -0.75 7.43 1.83
C ALA A 142 -1.86 8.17 1.09
N GLU A 143 -2.92 8.56 1.81
CA GLU A 143 -4.04 9.32 1.27
C GLU A 143 -3.64 10.74 0.83
N ALA A 144 -2.85 11.43 1.64
CA ALA A 144 -2.34 12.76 1.31
C ALA A 144 -1.45 12.72 0.05
N LEU A 145 -0.57 11.72 -0.06
CA LEU A 145 0.30 11.54 -1.23
C LEU A 145 -0.45 11.18 -2.50
N LEU A 146 -1.62 10.53 -2.43
CA LEU A 146 -2.49 10.35 -3.61
C LEU A 146 -2.98 11.68 -4.19
N GLY A 147 -3.06 12.73 -3.36
CA GLY A 147 -3.36 14.11 -3.78
C GLY A 147 -2.19 14.87 -4.41
N GLU A 148 -0.95 14.41 -4.22
CA GLU A 148 0.26 15.01 -4.81
C GLU A 148 0.41 14.67 -6.30
N MET A 149 1.48 15.12 -6.94
CA MET A 149 1.72 14.88 -8.38
C MET A 149 2.09 13.42 -8.66
N ALA A 150 1.28 12.66 -9.42
CA ALA A 150 1.46 11.21 -9.56
C ALA A 150 2.77 10.82 -10.26
N ASP A 151 3.28 11.67 -11.16
CA ASP A 151 4.59 11.45 -11.80
C ASP A 151 5.78 11.64 -10.84
N GLY A 152 5.56 12.25 -9.68
CA GLY A 152 6.59 12.49 -8.66
C GLY A 152 6.36 11.75 -7.33
N ALA A 153 5.10 11.58 -6.93
CA ALA A 153 4.67 11.01 -5.66
C ALA A 153 3.84 9.76 -5.92
N ARG A 154 4.43 8.60 -5.60
CA ARG A 154 3.82 7.30 -5.80
C ARG A 154 3.38 6.71 -4.48
N VAL A 155 2.28 5.96 -4.52
CA VAL A 155 1.74 5.26 -3.34
C VAL A 155 1.49 3.82 -3.76
N CYS A 156 2.33 2.91 -3.28
CA CYS A 156 2.30 1.51 -3.66
C CYS A 156 1.96 0.61 -2.47
N PHE A 157 1.13 -0.38 -2.72
CA PHE A 157 0.68 -1.40 -1.78
C PHE A 157 1.14 -2.76 -2.29
N PRO A 158 2.36 -3.22 -1.98
CA PRO A 158 2.78 -4.58 -2.30
C PRO A 158 2.00 -5.62 -1.47
N PRO A 159 1.34 -6.61 -2.10
CA PRO A 159 0.54 -7.60 -1.37
C PRO A 159 1.38 -8.65 -0.63
N ASP A 160 2.65 -8.82 -1.03
CA ASP A 160 3.54 -9.87 -0.52
C ASP A 160 5.03 -9.50 -0.64
N GLY A 161 5.91 -10.42 -0.24
CA GLY A 161 7.36 -10.23 -0.29
C GLY A 161 7.94 -10.02 -1.68
N ASN A 162 7.47 -10.76 -2.69
CA ASN A 162 7.93 -10.62 -4.08
C ASN A 162 7.63 -9.20 -4.61
N SER A 163 6.42 -8.73 -4.35
CA SER A 163 5.96 -7.41 -4.74
C SER A 163 6.66 -6.30 -3.98
N ALA A 164 6.95 -6.50 -2.69
CA ALA A 164 7.70 -5.53 -1.89
C ALA A 164 9.14 -5.34 -2.41
N MET A 165 9.81 -6.43 -2.82
CA MET A 165 11.13 -6.35 -3.45
C MET A 165 11.10 -5.65 -4.81
N ALA A 166 10.10 -5.97 -5.63
CA ALA A 166 9.92 -5.36 -6.95
C ALA A 166 9.62 -3.85 -6.82
N ALA A 167 8.68 -3.47 -5.96
CA ALA A 167 8.31 -2.09 -5.70
C ALA A 167 9.47 -1.27 -5.11
N LEU A 168 10.27 -1.84 -4.21
CA LEU A 168 11.49 -1.19 -3.70
C LEU A 168 12.49 -0.90 -4.82
N THR A 169 12.78 -1.91 -5.65
CA THR A 169 13.74 -1.79 -6.75
C THR A 169 13.29 -0.73 -7.76
N HIS A 170 12.02 -0.80 -8.14
CA HIS A 170 11.41 0.10 -9.10
C HIS A 170 11.32 1.54 -8.53
N SER A 171 11.04 1.71 -7.24
CA SER A 171 11.06 3.02 -6.54
C SER A 171 12.44 3.70 -6.62
N ILE A 172 13.51 2.97 -6.34
CA ILE A 172 14.87 3.52 -6.37
C ILE A 172 15.27 3.96 -7.79
N GLN A 173 14.84 3.21 -8.81
CA GLN A 173 15.10 3.53 -10.22
C GLN A 173 14.30 4.73 -10.74
N ALA A 174 13.19 5.08 -10.09
CA ALA A 174 12.36 6.22 -10.47
C ALA A 174 13.00 7.55 -10.02
N LEU A 175 13.91 8.07 -10.85
CA LEU A 175 14.73 9.25 -10.53
C LEU A 175 13.91 10.46 -10.10
N GLY A 176 14.33 11.11 -9.02
CA GLY A 176 13.69 12.30 -8.47
C GLY A 176 12.25 12.09 -8.02
N THR A 177 11.84 10.86 -7.69
CA THR A 177 10.50 10.58 -7.17
C THR A 177 10.56 10.19 -5.70
N ILE A 178 9.40 10.26 -5.04
CA ILE A 178 9.17 9.69 -3.73
C ILE A 178 8.11 8.61 -3.89
N THR A 179 8.37 7.44 -3.32
CA THR A 179 7.39 6.34 -3.32
C THR A 179 7.09 5.93 -1.89
N ALA A 180 5.85 6.13 -1.45
CA ALA A 180 5.33 5.51 -0.23
C ALA A 180 5.05 4.02 -0.50
N LEU A 181 5.69 3.14 0.26
CA LEU A 181 5.51 1.69 0.20
C LEU A 181 4.79 1.23 1.45
N VAL A 182 3.52 0.85 1.33
CA VAL A 182 2.72 0.34 2.45
C VAL A 182 2.93 -1.17 2.57
N VAL A 183 3.73 -1.60 3.55
CA VAL A 183 4.23 -2.98 3.63
C VAL A 183 3.85 -3.62 4.97
N PRO A 184 3.18 -4.78 4.99
CA PRO A 184 2.90 -5.48 6.24
C PRO A 184 4.18 -5.98 6.90
N LYS A 185 4.23 -5.87 8.23
CA LYS A 185 5.31 -6.46 9.03
C LYS A 185 5.04 -7.91 9.39
N ARG A 186 3.76 -8.29 9.52
CA ARG A 186 3.38 -9.66 9.84
C ARG A 186 3.62 -10.56 8.65
N GLU A 187 3.66 -11.86 8.91
CA GLU A 187 3.73 -12.86 7.85
C GLU A 187 2.45 -12.82 7.02
N VAL A 188 2.63 -12.80 5.71
CA VAL A 188 1.54 -12.83 4.73
C VAL A 188 1.85 -13.88 3.68
N PRO A 189 0.84 -14.55 3.10
CA PRO A 189 1.08 -15.50 2.03
C PRO A 189 1.70 -14.82 0.82
N ASN A 190 2.62 -15.51 0.14
CA ASN A 190 3.06 -15.10 -1.19
C ASN A 190 1.88 -15.29 -2.17
N ARG A 191 1.45 -14.19 -2.78
CA ARG A 191 0.29 -14.13 -3.68
C ARG A 191 0.70 -14.10 -5.15
N LEU A 192 1.81 -13.43 -5.45
CA LEU A 192 2.27 -13.16 -6.80
C LEU A 192 3.58 -13.89 -7.08
N THR A 193 3.71 -14.40 -8.29
CA THR A 193 5.00 -14.85 -8.82
C THR A 193 5.95 -13.66 -8.99
N PRO A 194 7.28 -13.88 -9.04
CA PRO A 194 8.23 -12.80 -9.31
C PRO A 194 7.96 -12.03 -10.62
N ALA A 195 7.42 -12.69 -11.64
CA ALA A 195 7.05 -12.05 -12.90
C ALA A 195 5.84 -11.13 -12.74
N GLN A 196 4.79 -11.59 -12.06
CA GLN A 196 3.62 -10.77 -11.73
C GLN A 196 4.01 -9.58 -10.82
N ALA A 197 4.90 -9.79 -9.84
CA ALA A 197 5.38 -8.73 -8.97
C ALA A 197 6.10 -7.61 -9.73
N ARG A 198 6.93 -7.95 -10.73
CA ARG A 198 7.56 -6.96 -11.61
C ARG A 198 6.52 -6.23 -12.46
N LEU A 199 5.62 -6.98 -13.10
CA LEU A 199 4.54 -6.39 -13.89
C LEU A 199 3.67 -5.43 -13.04
N LEU A 200 3.39 -5.79 -11.79
CA LEU A 200 2.66 -4.92 -10.87
C LEU A 200 3.42 -3.64 -10.55
N ALA A 201 4.74 -3.72 -10.33
CA ALA A 201 5.57 -2.54 -10.08
C ALA A 201 5.65 -1.60 -11.30
N ASP A 202 5.59 -2.17 -12.50
CA ASP A 202 5.68 -1.42 -13.75
C ASP A 202 4.32 -0.82 -14.18
N GLU A 203 3.23 -1.58 -14.05
CA GLU A 203 1.89 -1.20 -14.55
C GLU A 203 0.98 -0.61 -13.46
N GLY A 204 1.20 -0.98 -12.20
CA GLY A 204 0.42 -0.53 -11.04
C GLY A 204 -0.85 -1.34 -10.74
N LEU A 205 -1.25 -2.26 -11.61
CA LEU A 205 -2.38 -3.16 -11.36
C LEU A 205 -2.22 -4.52 -12.05
N LEU A 206 -2.99 -5.51 -11.61
CA LEU A 206 -3.07 -6.84 -12.21
C LEU A 206 -4.51 -7.36 -12.22
N LEU A 207 -4.91 -8.00 -13.31
CA LEU A 207 -6.06 -8.92 -13.31
C LEU A 207 -5.59 -10.27 -12.75
N LEU A 208 -6.17 -10.72 -11.64
CA LEU A 208 -5.77 -11.96 -10.97
C LEU A 208 -6.71 -13.13 -11.29
N HIS A 209 -8.02 -12.89 -11.37
CA HIS A 209 -9.02 -13.92 -11.63
C HIS A 209 -10.20 -13.38 -12.42
N GLY A 210 -10.87 -14.28 -13.15
CA GLY A 210 -12.04 -13.96 -13.94
C GLY A 210 -11.71 -13.11 -15.18
N ASP A 211 -12.76 -12.60 -15.80
CA ASP A 211 -12.69 -11.76 -16.99
C ASP A 211 -13.61 -10.54 -16.79
N PRO A 212 -13.06 -9.31 -16.80
CA PRO A 212 -13.86 -8.09 -16.61
C PRO A 212 -15.03 -7.94 -17.59
N ASP A 213 -14.92 -8.48 -18.81
CA ASP A 213 -15.94 -8.33 -19.85
C ASP A 213 -17.16 -9.24 -19.62
N THR A 214 -16.99 -10.34 -18.88
CA THR A 214 -18.06 -11.32 -18.60
C THR A 214 -18.46 -11.40 -17.14
N ALA A 215 -17.73 -10.72 -16.24
CA ALA A 215 -18.04 -10.66 -14.83
C ALA A 215 -19.34 -9.88 -14.57
N ALA A 216 -20.18 -10.41 -13.67
CA ALA A 216 -21.32 -9.66 -13.15
C ALA A 216 -20.88 -8.52 -12.21
N VAL A 217 -19.75 -8.70 -11.51
CA VAL A 217 -19.19 -7.71 -10.58
C VAL A 217 -17.67 -7.75 -10.56
N LEU A 218 -17.02 -6.60 -10.48
CA LEU A 218 -15.59 -6.47 -10.28
C LEU A 218 -15.27 -6.36 -8.79
N LEU A 219 -14.30 -7.11 -8.30
CA LEU A 219 -13.75 -6.98 -6.95
C LEU A 219 -12.33 -6.44 -7.06
N ALA A 220 -12.11 -5.23 -6.56
CA ALA A 220 -10.83 -4.57 -6.62
C ALA A 220 -10.19 -4.50 -5.22
N ALA A 221 -8.97 -5.02 -5.07
CA ALA A 221 -8.25 -5.01 -3.80
C ALA A 221 -7.04 -4.07 -3.84
N THR A 222 -6.84 -3.30 -2.77
CA THR A 222 -5.61 -2.53 -2.50
C THR A 222 -5.15 -2.82 -1.09
N GLY A 223 -3.91 -3.30 -0.92
CA GLY A 223 -3.38 -3.74 0.38
C GLY A 223 -3.28 -5.27 0.49
N SER A 224 -2.42 -5.74 1.40
CA SER A 224 -2.12 -7.18 1.55
C SER A 224 -3.29 -7.96 2.17
N TYR A 225 -3.86 -7.43 3.25
CA TYR A 225 -4.97 -8.08 3.96
C TYR A 225 -6.27 -8.02 3.17
N GLN A 226 -6.53 -6.89 2.51
CA GLN A 226 -7.69 -6.69 1.65
C GLN A 226 -7.70 -7.66 0.47
N LEU A 227 -6.53 -7.95 -0.13
CA LEU A 227 -6.45 -8.99 -1.17
C LEU A 227 -6.84 -10.37 -0.62
N GLY A 228 -6.45 -10.70 0.61
CA GLY A 228 -6.88 -11.94 1.26
C GLY A 228 -8.40 -12.08 1.36
N GLU A 229 -9.07 -11.02 1.82
CA GLU A 229 -10.52 -10.98 1.97
C GLU A 229 -11.25 -10.98 0.62
N VAL A 230 -10.75 -10.24 -0.38
CA VAL A 230 -11.31 -10.24 -1.73
C VAL A 230 -11.21 -11.61 -2.41
N LEU A 231 -10.08 -12.32 -2.25
CA LEU A 231 -9.94 -13.66 -2.81
C LEU A 231 -10.91 -14.67 -2.17
N ARG A 232 -11.19 -14.54 -0.87
CA ARG A 232 -12.20 -15.34 -0.16
C ARG A 232 -13.62 -14.99 -0.66
N ALA A 233 -13.92 -13.71 -0.82
CA ALA A 233 -15.21 -13.25 -1.34
C ALA A 233 -15.45 -13.72 -2.78
N HIS A 234 -14.43 -13.64 -3.64
CA HIS A 234 -14.47 -14.17 -5.00
C HIS A 234 -14.78 -15.67 -5.02
N ARG A 235 -14.14 -16.46 -4.14
CA ARG A 235 -14.43 -17.90 -4.03
C ARG A 235 -15.90 -18.14 -3.66
N ARG A 236 -16.41 -17.40 -2.67
CA ARG A 236 -17.80 -17.54 -2.23
C ARG A 236 -18.81 -17.17 -3.32
N LEU A 237 -18.60 -16.07 -4.03
CA LEU A 237 -19.46 -15.66 -5.15
C LEU A 237 -19.47 -16.71 -6.26
N ARG A 238 -18.31 -17.30 -6.57
CA ARG A 238 -18.21 -18.39 -7.54
C ARG A 238 -18.98 -19.64 -7.09
N GLU A 239 -18.93 -20.02 -5.82
CA GLU A 239 -19.71 -21.13 -5.24
C GLU A 239 -21.23 -20.86 -5.34
N ALA A 240 -21.64 -19.59 -5.25
CA ALA A 240 -23.01 -19.14 -5.47
C ALA A 240 -23.40 -18.98 -6.95
N GLY A 241 -22.52 -19.30 -7.90
CA GLY A 241 -22.78 -19.17 -9.34
C GLY A 241 -22.76 -17.72 -9.85
N ILE A 242 -22.15 -16.80 -9.11
CA ILE A 242 -22.01 -15.38 -9.51
C ILE A 242 -20.60 -15.17 -10.08
N ALA A 243 -20.51 -14.84 -11.36
CA ALA A 243 -19.25 -14.55 -12.04
C ALA A 243 -18.67 -13.21 -11.53
N ALA A 244 -17.46 -13.24 -10.98
CA ALA A 244 -16.75 -12.04 -10.54
C ALA A 244 -15.32 -12.06 -11.07
N ALA A 245 -14.76 -10.88 -11.34
CA ALA A 245 -13.34 -10.70 -11.67
C ALA A 245 -12.60 -10.04 -10.51
N VAL A 246 -11.35 -10.44 -10.26
CA VAL A 246 -10.50 -9.88 -9.20
C VAL A 246 -9.38 -9.06 -9.82
N ILE A 247 -9.34 -7.78 -9.48
CA ILE A 247 -8.31 -6.85 -9.91
C ILE A 247 -7.53 -6.40 -8.68
N TYR A 248 -6.21 -6.55 -8.72
CA TYR A 248 -5.35 -6.00 -7.70
C TYR A 248 -4.82 -4.65 -8.15
N ILE A 249 -5.01 -3.62 -7.32
CA ILE A 249 -4.50 -2.27 -7.55
C ILE A 249 -3.32 -2.08 -6.60
N GLY A 250 -2.10 -2.21 -7.13
CA GLY A 250 -0.86 -2.03 -6.37
C GLY A 250 -0.42 -0.58 -6.30
N GLU A 251 -0.75 0.24 -7.30
CA GLU A 251 -0.45 1.67 -7.33
C GLU A 251 -1.69 2.47 -7.79
N PRO A 252 -2.56 2.89 -6.87
CA PRO A 252 -3.80 3.60 -7.21
C PRO A 252 -3.56 4.87 -8.04
N GLY A 253 -2.41 5.54 -7.86
CA GLY A 253 -2.03 6.74 -8.62
C GLY A 253 -2.03 6.55 -10.15
N ARG A 254 -1.93 5.32 -10.65
CA ARG A 254 -1.99 4.99 -12.09
C ARG A 254 -3.40 5.08 -12.66
N LEU A 255 -4.44 5.03 -11.83
CA LEU A 255 -5.86 5.00 -12.22
C LEU A 255 -6.58 6.35 -12.10
N ARG A 256 -5.88 7.39 -11.65
CA ARG A 256 -6.46 8.74 -11.51
C ARG A 256 -6.50 9.50 -12.84
N ALA A 257 -7.16 10.64 -12.85
CA ALA A 257 -7.07 11.62 -13.95
C ALA A 257 -5.77 12.42 -13.85
N GLY A 258 -5.02 12.52 -14.94
CA GLY A 258 -3.88 13.41 -15.04
C GLY A 258 -4.34 14.87 -15.05
N ARG A 259 -3.68 15.73 -14.27
CA ARG A 259 -4.02 17.16 -14.15
C ARG A 259 -3.22 18.03 -15.12
N ASP A 260 -2.14 17.48 -15.68
CA ASP A 260 -1.29 18.11 -16.68
C ASP A 260 -0.64 17.06 -17.60
N ALA A 261 0.14 17.50 -18.59
CA ALA A 261 0.75 16.62 -19.58
C ALA A 261 1.68 15.54 -18.99
N ARG A 262 2.39 15.83 -17.88
CA ARG A 262 3.30 14.87 -17.25
C ARG A 262 2.54 13.82 -16.48
N GLU A 263 1.50 14.22 -15.75
CA GLU A 263 0.61 13.27 -15.09
C GLU A 263 -0.16 12.43 -16.11
N CYS A 264 -0.64 13.02 -17.21
CA CYS A 264 -1.28 12.28 -18.30
C CYS A 264 -0.35 11.24 -18.93
N ALA A 265 0.95 11.52 -19.02
CA ALA A 265 1.95 10.56 -19.50
C ALA A 265 2.26 9.45 -18.48
N TYR A 266 1.97 9.67 -17.20
CA TYR A 266 2.25 8.74 -16.12
C TYR A 266 1.09 7.78 -15.83
N VAL A 267 -0.14 8.28 -15.85
CA VAL A 267 -1.34 7.49 -15.57
C VAL A 267 -1.66 6.53 -16.72
N LEU A 268 -2.43 5.49 -16.44
CA LEU A 268 -2.91 4.56 -17.47
C LEU A 268 -3.80 5.27 -18.47
N SER A 269 -3.71 4.88 -19.74
CA SER A 269 -4.60 5.34 -20.80
C SER A 269 -6.05 4.93 -20.53
N ASP A 270 -7.01 5.69 -21.06
CA ASP A 270 -8.43 5.36 -20.92
C ASP A 270 -8.78 3.98 -21.48
N ALA A 271 -8.10 3.55 -22.55
CA ALA A 271 -8.27 2.21 -23.11
C ALA A 271 -7.86 1.10 -22.13
N LEU A 272 -6.73 1.27 -21.42
CA LEU A 272 -6.32 0.32 -20.39
C LEU A 272 -7.26 0.36 -19.18
N VAL A 273 -7.69 1.55 -18.75
CA VAL A 273 -8.67 1.68 -17.67
C VAL A 273 -9.97 0.97 -18.02
N LEU A 274 -10.53 1.18 -19.22
CA LEU A 274 -11.76 0.53 -19.66
C LEU A 274 -11.60 -0.99 -19.79
N ARG A 275 -10.44 -1.49 -20.23
CA ARG A 275 -10.16 -2.92 -20.30
C ARG A 275 -10.23 -3.62 -18.93
N HIS A 276 -9.76 -2.94 -17.88
CA HIS A 276 -9.82 -3.50 -16.53
C HIS A 276 -11.13 -3.17 -15.82
N PHE A 277 -11.73 -2.02 -16.12
CA PHE A 277 -12.93 -1.52 -15.45
C PHE A 277 -14.01 -1.10 -16.45
N PRO A 278 -14.65 -2.05 -17.16
CA PRO A 278 -15.70 -1.73 -18.12
C PRO A 278 -16.81 -0.87 -17.50
N ALA A 279 -17.27 0.15 -18.21
CA ALA A 279 -18.15 1.20 -17.66
C ALA A 279 -19.47 0.66 -17.09
N GLY A 280 -20.01 -0.42 -17.68
CA GLY A 280 -21.28 -1.03 -17.28
C GLY A 280 -21.19 -2.03 -16.13
N THR A 281 -19.98 -2.41 -15.69
CA THR A 281 -19.82 -3.47 -14.69
C THR A 281 -19.76 -2.88 -13.28
N PRO A 282 -20.70 -3.27 -12.38
CA PRO A 282 -20.66 -2.89 -10.98
C PRO A 282 -19.35 -3.33 -10.31
N ARG A 283 -18.94 -2.61 -9.27
CA ARG A 283 -17.61 -2.79 -8.68
C ARG A 283 -17.62 -2.58 -7.17
N VAL A 284 -16.86 -3.42 -6.49
CA VAL A 284 -16.59 -3.33 -5.06
C VAL A 284 -15.09 -3.16 -4.86
N PHE A 285 -14.71 -2.04 -4.25
CA PHE A 285 -13.34 -1.79 -3.81
C PHE A 285 -13.17 -2.21 -2.36
N VAL A 286 -12.07 -2.88 -2.05
CA VAL A 286 -11.61 -3.14 -0.69
C VAL A 286 -10.22 -2.56 -0.57
N THR A 287 -10.09 -1.45 0.15
CA THR A 287 -8.86 -0.64 0.21
C THR A 287 -8.26 -0.63 1.61
N HIS A 288 -6.93 -0.51 1.67
CA HIS A 288 -6.17 -0.32 2.90
C HIS A 288 -6.52 1.00 3.60
N THR A 289 -6.81 2.04 2.83
CA THR A 289 -7.06 3.41 3.30
C THR A 289 -8.54 3.66 3.61
N ARG A 290 -8.91 4.89 3.94
CA ARG A 290 -10.31 5.30 4.00
C ARG A 290 -10.96 5.31 2.60
N PRO A 291 -12.20 4.82 2.44
CA PRO A 291 -12.88 4.76 1.15
C PRO A 291 -13.08 6.11 0.45
N GLU A 292 -13.38 7.17 1.22
CA GLU A 292 -13.73 8.49 0.68
C GLU A 292 -12.57 9.16 -0.07
N PRO A 293 -11.38 9.36 0.54
CA PRO A 293 -10.23 9.91 -0.19
C PRO A 293 -9.78 8.97 -1.32
N TYR A 294 -9.91 7.65 -1.14
CA TYR A 294 -9.55 6.67 -2.16
C TYR A 294 -10.42 6.82 -3.43
N LEU A 295 -11.74 6.81 -3.31
CA LEU A 295 -12.64 7.03 -4.45
C LEU A 295 -12.52 8.45 -5.03
N GLY A 296 -12.28 9.45 -4.17
CA GLY A 296 -12.01 10.82 -4.59
C GLY A 296 -10.78 10.94 -5.51
N ALA A 297 -9.73 10.17 -5.25
CA ALA A 297 -8.55 10.08 -6.13
C ALA A 297 -8.82 9.28 -7.41
N LEU A 298 -9.72 8.29 -7.36
CA LEU A 298 -9.95 7.31 -8.42
C LEU A 298 -11.24 7.53 -9.20
N ARG A 299 -11.64 8.80 -9.40
CA ARG A 299 -12.89 9.18 -10.07
C ARG A 299 -13.09 8.58 -11.47
N ARG A 300 -12.01 8.23 -12.19
CA ARG A 300 -12.09 7.55 -13.50
C ARG A 300 -12.72 6.16 -13.44
N ILE A 301 -12.64 5.51 -12.28
CA ILE A 301 -13.16 4.17 -12.04
C ILE A 301 -14.24 4.14 -10.96
N ASP A 302 -14.74 5.29 -10.52
CA ASP A 302 -15.90 5.41 -9.66
C ASP A 302 -17.14 5.71 -10.50
N THR A 303 -18.02 4.73 -10.67
CA THR A 303 -19.28 4.84 -11.41
C THR A 303 -20.45 5.32 -10.56
N GLY A 304 -20.19 5.80 -9.34
CA GLY A 304 -21.17 6.35 -8.42
C GLY A 304 -21.82 5.31 -7.50
N PRO A 305 -22.54 5.75 -6.45
CA PRO A 305 -23.03 4.88 -5.37
C PRO A 305 -24.11 3.88 -5.77
N ALA A 306 -24.63 3.95 -7.00
CA ALA A 306 -25.56 2.94 -7.51
C ALA A 306 -24.83 1.66 -7.94
N THR A 307 -23.60 1.76 -8.43
CA THR A 307 -22.83 0.66 -9.04
C THR A 307 -21.44 0.47 -8.43
N THR A 308 -21.01 1.40 -7.57
CA THR A 308 -19.76 1.33 -6.79
C THR A 308 -20.06 1.19 -5.30
N ARG A 309 -19.34 0.28 -4.64
CA ARG A 309 -19.15 0.27 -3.19
C ARG A 309 -17.65 0.25 -2.89
N ALA A 310 -17.24 0.90 -1.80
CA ALA A 310 -15.87 0.85 -1.31
C ALA A 310 -15.88 0.56 0.19
N LEU A 311 -15.08 -0.42 0.58
CA LEU A 311 -14.84 -0.86 1.96
C LEU A 311 -13.39 -0.53 2.29
N GLY A 312 -13.13 -0.05 3.50
CA GLY A 312 -11.81 0.34 3.94
C GLY A 312 -11.81 0.73 5.41
N PHE A 313 -10.74 1.38 5.86
CA PHE A 313 -10.69 1.87 7.24
C PHE A 313 -11.76 2.95 7.45
N VAL A 314 -12.54 2.86 8.53
CA VAL A 314 -13.63 3.80 8.87
C VAL A 314 -13.44 4.38 10.27
N ASN A 315 -12.19 4.49 10.72
CA ASN A 315 -11.82 4.94 12.06
C ASN A 315 -12.44 4.07 13.19
N GLN A 316 -12.65 2.78 12.93
CA GLN A 316 -12.98 1.81 13.96
C GLN A 316 -11.70 1.05 14.33
N GLY A 317 -11.30 1.20 15.58
CA GLY A 317 -9.99 0.77 16.04
C GLY A 317 -10.03 0.12 17.42
N GLY A 318 -8.85 0.07 18.05
CA GLY A 318 -8.69 -0.53 19.37
C GLY A 318 -7.56 -1.55 19.42
N THR A 319 -7.59 -2.40 20.43
CA THR A 319 -6.60 -3.46 20.65
C THR A 319 -6.93 -4.77 19.93
N LEU A 320 -7.61 -4.66 18.78
CA LEU A 320 -8.06 -5.79 17.96
C LEU A 320 -6.92 -6.36 17.11
N ASP A 321 -6.94 -7.67 16.89
CA ASP A 321 -6.08 -8.32 15.89
C ASP A 321 -6.50 -7.97 14.45
N VAL A 322 -5.77 -8.49 13.45
CA VAL A 322 -6.03 -8.16 12.03
C VAL A 322 -7.46 -8.55 11.63
N PRO A 323 -7.96 -9.77 11.89
CA PRO A 323 -9.34 -10.12 11.55
C PRO A 323 -10.38 -9.32 12.33
N GLY A 324 -10.13 -9.01 13.60
CA GLY A 324 -10.96 -8.12 14.41
C GLY A 324 -11.05 -6.71 13.84
N LEU A 325 -9.92 -6.12 13.41
CA LEU A 325 -9.91 -4.81 12.74
C LEU A 325 -10.66 -4.85 11.41
N LEU A 326 -10.46 -5.90 10.60
CA LEU A 326 -11.20 -6.08 9.35
C LEU A 326 -12.71 -6.18 9.60
N PHE A 327 -13.14 -6.87 10.66
CA PHE A 327 -14.54 -6.93 11.06
C PHE A 327 -15.08 -5.59 11.54
N ALA A 328 -14.38 -4.93 12.46
CA ALA A 328 -14.79 -3.63 13.01
C ALA A 328 -14.93 -2.54 11.93
N ASN A 329 -14.18 -2.66 10.83
CA ASN A 329 -14.24 -1.75 9.69
C ASN A 329 -15.08 -2.28 8.52
N GLY A 330 -15.84 -3.37 8.69
CA GLY A 330 -16.72 -3.90 7.63
C GLY A 330 -15.96 -4.36 6.37
N CYS A 331 -14.76 -4.89 6.54
CA CYS A 331 -13.80 -5.23 5.47
C CYS A 331 -13.53 -6.74 5.35
N THR A 332 -14.31 -7.60 6.00
CA THR A 332 -14.15 -9.05 5.82
C THR A 332 -14.68 -9.51 4.46
N TRP A 333 -14.36 -10.75 4.09
CA TRP A 333 -14.83 -11.39 2.87
C TRP A 333 -16.37 -11.40 2.80
N ALA A 334 -17.06 -11.58 3.93
CA ALA A 334 -18.52 -11.59 3.98
C ALA A 334 -19.10 -10.19 3.71
N HIS A 335 -18.46 -9.14 4.24
CA HIS A 335 -18.84 -7.75 3.93
C HIS A 335 -18.62 -7.43 2.45
N THR A 336 -17.55 -7.96 1.87
CA THR A 336 -17.27 -7.84 0.42
C THR A 336 -18.34 -8.55 -0.42
N VAL A 337 -18.76 -9.76 -0.03
CA VAL A 337 -19.87 -10.49 -0.69
C VAL A 337 -21.18 -9.70 -0.55
N ALA A 338 -21.49 -9.19 0.65
CA ALA A 338 -22.69 -8.38 0.87
C ALA A 338 -22.70 -7.10 0.01
N ALA A 339 -21.56 -6.41 -0.10
CA ALA A 339 -21.40 -5.25 -0.96
C ALA A 339 -21.59 -5.61 -2.45
N ALA A 340 -21.07 -6.77 -2.88
CA ALA A 340 -21.22 -7.26 -4.25
C ALA A 340 -22.68 -7.59 -4.57
N LEU A 341 -23.38 -8.31 -3.68
CA LEU A 341 -24.80 -8.61 -3.83
C LEU A 341 -25.65 -7.32 -3.86
N ALA A 342 -25.31 -6.34 -3.01
CA ALA A 342 -26.01 -5.06 -2.98
C ALA A 342 -25.91 -4.29 -4.31
N VAL A 343 -24.72 -4.18 -4.91
CA VAL A 343 -24.56 -3.51 -6.22
C VAL A 343 -25.16 -4.31 -7.38
N LEU A 344 -25.38 -5.61 -7.20
CA LEU A 344 -26.10 -6.47 -8.14
C LEU A 344 -27.62 -6.47 -7.93
N GLY A 345 -28.13 -5.82 -6.88
CA GLY A 345 -29.55 -5.87 -6.52
C GLY A 345 -30.03 -7.25 -6.08
N ARG A 346 -29.14 -8.08 -5.53
CA ARG A 346 -29.41 -9.45 -5.07
C ARG A 346 -29.57 -9.53 -3.55
N PRO A 347 -30.40 -10.44 -3.03
CA PRO A 347 -30.55 -10.63 -1.58
C PRO A 347 -29.33 -11.34 -0.97
N LEU A 348 -29.07 -11.13 0.32
CA LEU A 348 -27.87 -11.67 1.00
C LEU A 348 -27.80 -13.20 1.01
N ASN A 349 -28.95 -13.88 1.05
CA ASN A 349 -29.04 -15.33 1.05
C ASN A 349 -28.59 -15.98 -0.27
N ASP A 350 -28.37 -15.21 -1.33
CA ASP A 350 -27.76 -15.69 -2.57
C ASP A 350 -26.27 -16.07 -2.38
N GLY A 351 -25.57 -15.50 -1.38
CA GLY A 351 -24.14 -15.73 -1.18
C GLY A 351 -23.71 -16.00 0.26
N LEU A 352 -24.60 -15.83 1.23
CA LEU A 352 -24.28 -15.92 2.65
C LEU A 352 -25.30 -16.79 3.41
N ARG A 353 -24.78 -17.63 4.30
CA ARG A 353 -25.61 -18.44 5.20
C ARG A 353 -26.23 -17.57 6.31
N ALA A 354 -27.23 -18.11 7.02
CA ALA A 354 -27.95 -17.37 8.06
C ALA A 354 -27.06 -16.94 9.24
N ASP A 355 -26.11 -17.78 9.66
CA ASP A 355 -25.10 -17.49 10.69
C ASP A 355 -24.19 -16.34 10.25
N GLU A 356 -23.73 -16.35 8.99
CA GLU A 356 -22.88 -15.29 8.42
C GLU A 356 -23.63 -13.96 8.28
N GLN A 357 -24.91 -14.00 7.90
CA GLN A 357 -25.77 -12.82 7.85
C GLN A 357 -26.02 -12.24 9.26
N ALA A 358 -26.19 -13.10 10.27
CA ALA A 358 -26.29 -12.65 11.65
C ALA A 358 -25.00 -11.94 12.08
N ALA A 359 -23.84 -12.54 11.78
CA ALA A 359 -22.54 -11.97 12.13
C ALA A 359 -22.30 -10.60 11.47
N LEU A 360 -22.67 -10.43 10.19
CA LEU A 360 -22.65 -9.14 9.50
C LEU A 360 -23.52 -8.07 10.19
N ALA A 361 -24.64 -8.49 10.77
CA ALA A 361 -25.54 -7.61 11.51
C ALA A 361 -25.08 -7.37 12.97
N GLY A 362 -23.86 -7.77 13.34
CA GLY A 362 -23.35 -7.68 14.71
C GLY A 362 -24.04 -8.60 15.70
N ARG A 363 -24.65 -9.70 15.22
CA ARG A 363 -25.38 -10.69 16.03
C ARG A 363 -24.74 -12.07 15.90
N GLY A 364 -24.80 -12.89 16.94
CA GLY A 364 -24.23 -14.24 16.89
C GLY A 364 -22.70 -14.25 16.93
N ASP A 365 -22.09 -15.28 16.34
CA ASP A 365 -20.65 -15.53 16.41
C ASP A 365 -19.88 -14.81 15.28
N PRO A 366 -19.03 -13.81 15.58
CA PRO A 366 -18.24 -13.12 14.55
C PRO A 366 -17.11 -13.98 13.95
N THR A 367 -16.75 -15.11 14.57
CA THR A 367 -15.68 -15.98 14.08
C THR A 367 -16.01 -16.59 12.72
N VAL A 368 -17.30 -16.81 12.43
CA VAL A 368 -17.77 -17.37 11.16
C VAL A 368 -17.43 -16.50 9.93
N ILE A 369 -17.14 -15.21 10.13
CA ILE A 369 -16.72 -14.29 9.06
C ILE A 369 -15.36 -13.61 9.29
N THR A 370 -14.67 -13.91 10.39
CA THR A 370 -13.30 -13.42 10.67
C THR A 370 -12.25 -14.51 10.58
N TYR A 371 -12.59 -15.72 11.01
CA TYR A 371 -11.73 -16.89 11.07
C TYR A 371 -12.43 -18.07 10.40
N PRO A 372 -12.52 -18.10 9.05
CA PRO A 372 -13.15 -19.23 8.38
C PRO A 372 -12.42 -20.52 8.77
N ALA A 373 -13.20 -21.54 9.11
CA ALA A 373 -12.76 -22.86 9.56
C ALA A 373 -11.87 -23.59 8.55
#